data_AF-A0A520BGJ4-F1
#
_entry.id   AF-A0A520BGJ4-F1
#
_cell.length_a   1.000
_cell.length_b   1.000
_cell.length_c   1.000
_cell.angle_alpha   90.00
_cell.angle_beta   90.00
_cell.angle_gamma   90.00
#
_symmetry.space_group_name_H-M   'P 1'
#
loop_
_entity.id
_entity.type
_entity.pdbx_description
1 polymer ?
#
loop_
_entity_poly.entity_id
_entity_poly.type
_entity_poly.pdbx_seq_one_letter_code
_entity_poly.pdbx_strand_id
1 'polypeptide(L)'
;MNLNEDQLKAERQRLSAAFDGVLNEPVPDRLKALLAEPAPAPQVVELGAVRAQRRAMSSWAAWGGMAATLVLGTLIGTRLAPLSGSNGSNGSSGGDDRLVASGEIAKALDRQLASAPAGPVAVQVSFKARDGRFCRSFSTAASAGLACREADGAWALQQVATVAAPTGGMRQAASSLPPGVLAAMDALMAGEALNAEQEKAARDAGWKP
;
A
#
# COMPACT_ATOMS: atom_id res chain seq x y z
N MET A 1 36.25 -41.19 1.41
CA MET A 1 36.62 -42.17 0.37
C MET A 1 37.81 -41.59 -0.37
N ASN A 2 39.03 -41.90 0.07
CA ASN A 2 40.25 -41.37 -0.55
C ASN A 2 40.63 -42.32 -1.69
N LEU A 3 40.56 -41.86 -2.94
CA LEU A 3 41.02 -42.65 -4.09
C LEU A 3 42.54 -42.79 -4.01
N ASN A 4 43.04 -44.03 -4.06
CA ASN A 4 44.48 -44.31 -4.02
C ASN A 4 45.16 -43.77 -5.29
N GLU A 5 46.40 -43.31 -5.22
CA GLU A 5 47.12 -42.73 -6.38
C GLU A 5 47.15 -43.66 -7.59
N ASP A 6 47.19 -44.97 -7.37
CA ASP A 6 47.17 -45.99 -8.43
C ASP A 6 45.82 -46.02 -9.17
N GLN A 7 44.71 -45.74 -8.49
CA GLN A 7 43.40 -45.62 -9.12
C GLN A 7 43.31 -44.37 -9.99
N LEU A 8 43.87 -43.24 -9.55
CA LEU A 8 43.92 -42.01 -10.34
C LEU A 8 44.81 -42.18 -11.59
N LYS A 9 45.91 -42.92 -11.49
CA LYS A 9 46.78 -43.24 -12.64
C LYS A 9 46.05 -44.14 -13.66
N ALA A 10 45.35 -45.16 -13.18
CA ALA A 10 44.59 -46.07 -14.04
C ALA A 10 43.45 -45.35 -14.79
N GLU A 11 42.72 -44.46 -14.11
CA GLU A 11 41.65 -43.67 -14.76
C GLU A 11 42.21 -42.67 -15.77
N ARG A 12 43.36 -42.03 -15.47
CA ARG A 12 44.04 -41.15 -16.43
C ARG A 12 44.49 -41.91 -17.67
N GLN A 13 45.03 -43.12 -17.53
CA GLN A 13 45.45 -43.96 -18.65
C GLN A 13 44.28 -44.37 -19.55
N ARG A 14 43.12 -44.69 -18.95
CA ARG A 14 41.90 -44.99 -19.72
C ARG A 14 41.43 -43.79 -20.54
N LEU A 15 41.39 -42.61 -19.91
CA LEU A 15 41.00 -41.38 -20.59
C LEU A 15 41.98 -41.04 -21.72
N SER A 16 43.29 -41.09 -21.47
CA SER A 16 44.28 -40.82 -22.51
C SER A 16 44.16 -41.81 -23.67
N ALA A 17 43.99 -43.11 -23.40
CA ALA A 17 43.83 -44.12 -24.45
C ALA A 17 42.59 -43.89 -25.32
N ALA A 18 41.48 -43.42 -24.73
CA ALA A 18 40.27 -43.11 -25.48
C ALA A 18 40.42 -41.90 -26.43
N PHE A 19 41.27 -40.93 -26.08
CA PHE A 19 41.50 -39.72 -26.88
C PHE A 19 42.78 -39.77 -27.73
N ASP A 20 43.57 -40.85 -27.64
CA ASP A 20 44.86 -40.98 -28.33
C ASP A 20 44.72 -40.92 -29.86
N GLY A 21 43.62 -41.44 -30.40
CA GLY A 21 43.32 -41.36 -31.83
C GLY A 21 43.18 -39.93 -32.36
N VAL A 22 42.65 -39.00 -31.55
CA VAL A 22 42.45 -37.59 -31.95
C VAL A 22 43.77 -36.81 -31.90
N LEU A 23 44.68 -37.18 -30.98
CA LEU A 23 45.99 -36.55 -30.86
C LEU A 23 46.92 -36.85 -32.05
N ASN A 24 46.67 -37.96 -32.74
CA ASN A 24 47.43 -38.38 -33.91
C ASN A 24 46.90 -37.81 -35.24
N GLU A 25 45.78 -37.06 -35.21
CA GLU A 25 45.27 -36.37 -36.39
C GLU A 25 46.12 -35.12 -36.69
N PRO A 26 46.47 -34.84 -37.96
CA PRO A 26 47.18 -33.61 -38.28
C PRO A 26 46.37 -32.38 -37.87
N VAL A 27 47.03 -31.43 -37.19
CA VAL A 27 46.41 -30.17 -36.76
C VAL A 27 45.75 -29.48 -37.97
N PRO A 28 44.45 -29.11 -37.87
CA PRO A 28 43.72 -28.46 -38.96
C PRO A 28 44.41 -27.21 -39.49
N ASP A 29 44.43 -27.03 -40.81
CA ASP A 29 45.17 -25.94 -41.45
C ASP A 29 44.68 -24.54 -41.06
N ARG A 30 43.40 -24.41 -40.66
CA ARG A 30 42.85 -23.16 -40.08
C ARG A 30 43.61 -22.71 -38.83
N LEU A 31 44.05 -23.63 -37.97
CA LEU A 31 44.79 -23.30 -36.76
C LEU A 31 46.24 -22.93 -37.08
N LYS A 32 46.85 -23.60 -38.06
CA LYS A 32 48.19 -23.26 -38.55
C LYS A 32 48.20 -21.86 -39.21
N ALA A 33 47.15 -21.52 -39.94
CA ALA A 33 47.01 -20.20 -40.57
C ALA A 33 47.02 -19.06 -39.53
N LEU A 34 46.36 -19.25 -38.37
CA LEU A 34 46.37 -18.26 -37.28
C LEU A 34 47.76 -18.00 -36.68
N LEU A 35 48.68 -18.96 -36.79
CA LEU A 35 50.07 -18.83 -36.31
C LEU A 35 51.01 -18.28 -37.38
N ALA A 36 50.69 -18.49 -38.66
CA ALA A 36 51.47 -18.00 -39.79
C ALA A 36 51.24 -16.51 -40.08
N GLU A 37 50.07 -15.98 -39.70
CA GLU A 37 49.79 -14.55 -39.78
C GLU A 37 50.50 -13.80 -38.64
N PRO A 38 51.37 -12.81 -38.93
CA PRO A 38 51.87 -11.92 -37.90
C PRO A 38 50.67 -11.16 -37.32
N ALA A 39 50.28 -11.50 -36.10
CA ALA A 39 49.20 -10.81 -35.41
C ALA A 39 49.50 -9.30 -35.42
N PRO A 40 48.57 -8.44 -35.87
CA PRO A 40 48.75 -7.00 -35.74
C PRO A 40 48.97 -6.70 -34.25
N ALA A 41 49.93 -5.80 -33.97
CA ALA A 41 50.34 -5.46 -32.60
C ALA A 41 49.09 -5.29 -31.72
N PRO A 42 49.02 -5.96 -30.55
CA PRO A 42 47.82 -5.94 -29.73
C PRO A 42 47.48 -4.50 -29.39
N GLN A 43 46.32 -4.03 -29.84
CA GLN A 43 45.75 -2.78 -29.33
C GLN A 43 45.35 -3.01 -27.88
N VAL A 44 46.30 -2.77 -26.97
CA VAL A 44 46.04 -2.77 -25.54
C VAL A 44 45.25 -1.51 -25.23
N VAL A 45 43.92 -1.63 -25.23
CA VAL A 45 43.03 -0.56 -24.80
C VAL A 45 43.08 -0.49 -23.27
N GLU A 46 43.50 0.66 -22.75
CA GLU A 46 43.61 0.87 -21.31
C GLU A 46 42.20 1.04 -20.70
N LEU A 47 41.63 -0.07 -20.22
CA LEU A 47 40.32 -0.10 -19.57
C LEU A 47 40.31 0.58 -18.19
N GLY A 48 41.48 1.00 -17.69
CA GLY A 48 41.66 1.70 -16.42
C GLY A 48 41.03 3.09 -16.44
N ALA A 49 41.38 3.90 -17.43
CA ALA A 49 40.82 5.24 -17.63
C ALA A 49 39.28 5.24 -17.70
N VAL A 50 38.69 4.31 -18.46
CA VAL A 50 37.22 4.22 -18.62
C VAL A 50 36.53 3.85 -17.30
N ARG A 51 37.14 2.97 -16.48
CA ARG A 51 36.57 2.58 -15.17
C ARG A 51 36.67 3.71 -14.14
N ALA A 52 37.74 4.51 -14.18
CA ALA A 52 37.89 5.66 -13.28
C ALA A 52 36.82 6.73 -13.55
N GLN A 53 36.54 7.01 -14.82
CA GLN A 53 35.56 8.03 -15.23
C GLN A 53 34.12 7.66 -14.86
N ARG A 54 33.73 6.38 -14.98
CA ARG A 54 32.40 5.91 -14.56
C ARG A 54 32.17 5.96 -13.05
N ARG A 55 33.21 5.71 -12.25
CA ARG A 55 33.11 5.77 -10.78
C ARG A 55 32.90 7.21 -10.27
N ALA A 56 33.52 8.19 -10.91
CA ALA A 56 33.40 9.60 -10.53
C ALA A 56 31.98 10.17 -10.75
N MET A 57 31.27 9.72 -11.80
CA MET A 57 29.90 10.17 -12.07
C MET A 57 28.84 9.44 -11.21
N SER A 58 29.15 8.24 -10.72
CA SER A 58 28.21 7.38 -10.01
C SER A 58 27.83 7.93 -8.62
N SER A 59 28.77 8.55 -7.89
CA SER A 59 28.51 9.02 -6.53
C SER A 59 27.57 10.24 -6.48
N TRP A 60 27.77 11.23 -7.35
CA TRP A 60 26.87 12.40 -7.46
C TRP A 60 25.49 12.00 -7.98
N ALA A 61 25.44 11.20 -9.05
CA ALA A 61 24.18 10.81 -9.67
C ALA A 61 23.35 9.86 -8.78
N ALA A 62 24.01 9.00 -7.98
CA ALA A 62 23.33 8.14 -7.02
C ALA A 62 22.66 8.93 -5.89
N TRP A 63 23.26 10.04 -5.44
CA TRP A 63 22.69 10.85 -4.36
C TRP A 63 21.58 11.78 -4.89
N GLY A 64 21.74 12.34 -6.10
CA GLY A 64 20.69 13.14 -6.76
C GLY A 64 19.46 12.32 -7.18
N GLY A 65 19.66 11.08 -7.63
CA GLY A 65 18.57 10.19 -8.05
C GLY A 65 17.61 9.83 -6.92
N MET A 66 18.13 9.55 -5.72
CA MET A 66 17.33 9.20 -4.54
C MET A 66 16.40 10.36 -4.10
N ALA A 67 16.92 11.59 -4.08
CA ALA A 67 16.13 12.77 -3.75
C ALA A 67 15.08 13.07 -4.82
N ALA A 68 15.44 12.95 -6.10
CA ALA A 68 14.51 13.18 -7.21
C ALA A 68 13.35 12.19 -7.23
N THR A 69 13.59 10.91 -6.93
CA THR A 69 12.50 9.92 -6.85
C THR A 69 11.56 10.17 -5.67
N LEU A 70 12.07 10.69 -4.55
CA LEU A 70 11.24 11.06 -3.40
C LEU A 70 10.36 12.27 -3.71
N VAL A 71 10.94 13.32 -4.30
CA VAL A 71 10.20 14.54 -4.69
C VAL A 71 9.16 14.24 -5.77
N LEU A 72 9.53 13.45 -6.79
CA LEU A 72 8.60 13.09 -7.86
C LEU A 72 7.50 12.17 -7.36
N GLY A 73 7.85 11.16 -6.55
CA GLY A 73 6.88 10.26 -5.93
C GLY A 73 5.93 10.97 -4.96
N THR A 74 6.40 11.94 -4.17
CA THR A 74 5.56 12.73 -3.26
C THR A 74 4.64 13.71 -3.99
N LEU A 75 5.13 14.39 -5.03
CA LEU A 75 4.30 15.29 -5.84
C LEU A 75 3.21 14.55 -6.60
N ILE A 76 3.55 13.41 -7.22
CA ILE A 76 2.58 12.58 -7.93
C ILE A 76 1.61 11.93 -6.93
N GLY A 77 2.12 11.40 -5.82
CA GLY A 77 1.32 10.76 -4.78
C GLY A 77 0.31 11.72 -4.13
N THR A 78 0.71 12.94 -3.78
CA THR A 78 -0.21 13.93 -3.18
C THR A 78 -1.27 14.46 -4.14
N ARG A 79 -1.04 14.40 -5.45
CA ARG A 79 -1.98 14.90 -6.48
C ARG A 79 -2.92 13.82 -7.01
N LEU A 80 -2.49 12.55 -7.02
CA LEU A 80 -3.23 11.45 -7.66
C LEU A 80 -3.69 10.36 -6.70
N ALA A 81 -3.30 10.36 -5.42
CA ALA A 81 -3.78 9.35 -4.48
C ALA A 81 -5.29 9.54 -4.19
N PRO A 82 -6.17 8.62 -4.59
CA PRO A 82 -7.48 8.52 -3.97
C PRO A 82 -7.25 8.13 -2.50
N LEU A 83 -7.89 8.86 -1.58
CA LEU A 83 -7.88 8.59 -0.14
C LEU A 83 -8.41 7.17 0.11
N SER A 84 -7.53 6.17 0.08
CA SER A 84 -7.85 4.79 0.38
C SER A 84 -6.61 4.08 0.88
N GLY A 85 -6.57 3.92 2.20
CA GLY A 85 -5.87 2.82 2.82
C GLY A 85 -4.48 3.11 3.34
N SER A 86 -4.43 3.25 4.67
CA SER A 86 -3.38 2.77 5.57
C SER A 86 -2.18 3.68 5.89
N ASN A 87 -2.08 3.88 7.20
CA ASN A 87 -0.91 4.15 8.03
C ASN A 87 -0.36 5.58 8.08
N GLY A 88 -0.74 6.24 9.18
CA GLY A 88 0.08 7.24 9.83
C GLY A 88 -0.23 8.66 9.41
N SER A 89 -1.10 9.32 10.18
CA SER A 89 -0.96 10.74 10.52
C SER A 89 -0.52 11.65 9.37
N ASN A 90 -1.40 11.95 8.42
CA ASN A 90 -1.14 13.03 7.47
C ASN A 90 -2.40 13.88 7.22
N GLY A 91 -2.50 14.94 8.03
CA GLY A 91 -2.90 16.26 7.54
C GLY A 91 -4.39 16.53 7.45
N SER A 92 -4.99 16.80 8.60
CA SER A 92 -6.17 17.67 8.73
C SER A 92 -6.07 18.86 7.77
N SER A 93 -7.04 18.97 6.87
CA SER A 93 -7.31 20.26 6.22
C SER A 93 -8.13 21.09 7.21
N GLY A 94 -7.42 21.89 8.02
CA GLY A 94 -7.98 23.00 8.80
C GLY A 94 -8.67 22.64 10.11
N GLY A 95 -8.02 22.98 11.23
CA GLY A 95 -8.64 23.17 12.55
C GLY A 95 -8.90 21.90 13.35
N ASP A 96 -8.25 21.80 14.52
CA ASP A 96 -8.31 20.72 15.50
C ASP A 96 -7.74 19.37 15.04
N ASP A 97 -7.02 18.70 15.95
CA ASP A 97 -6.42 17.35 15.80
C ASP A 97 -7.48 16.23 15.75
N ARG A 98 -8.60 16.51 15.08
CA ARG A 98 -9.80 15.70 15.09
C ARG A 98 -10.05 15.11 13.72
N LEU A 99 -10.34 13.81 13.68
CA LEU A 99 -10.70 13.12 12.46
C LEU A 99 -12.11 13.56 12.02
N VAL A 100 -12.21 14.12 10.83
CA VAL A 100 -13.48 14.58 10.25
C VAL A 100 -13.93 13.60 9.16
N ALA A 101 -15.20 13.21 9.19
CA ALA A 101 -15.81 12.44 8.12
C ALA A 101 -15.86 13.30 6.84
N SER A 102 -15.46 12.71 5.72
CA SER A 102 -15.42 13.39 4.42
C SER A 102 -16.05 12.53 3.32
N GLY A 103 -16.25 13.12 2.14
CA GLY A 103 -16.78 12.43 0.96
C GLY A 103 -18.18 11.85 1.16
N GLU A 104 -18.37 10.60 0.75
CA GLU A 104 -19.68 9.93 0.80
C GLU A 104 -20.18 9.70 2.23
N ILE A 105 -19.29 9.57 3.23
CA ILE A 105 -19.70 9.42 4.64
C ILE A 105 -20.30 10.74 5.14
N ALA A 106 -19.62 11.87 4.93
CA ALA A 106 -20.15 13.19 5.32
C ALA A 106 -21.51 13.46 4.65
N LYS A 107 -21.60 13.17 3.35
CA LYS A 107 -22.83 13.34 2.57
C LYS A 107 -23.99 12.48 3.05
N ALA A 108 -23.71 11.23 3.45
CA ALA A 108 -24.70 10.34 4.05
C ALA A 108 -25.16 10.88 5.42
N LEU A 109 -24.20 11.26 6.28
CA LEU A 109 -24.48 11.87 7.59
C LEU A 109 -25.25 13.18 7.49
N ASP A 110 -25.15 13.93 6.38
CA ASP A 110 -25.97 15.13 6.17
C ASP A 110 -27.39 14.83 5.69
N ARG A 111 -27.57 13.88 4.76
CA ARG A 111 -28.82 13.80 3.97
C ARG A 111 -29.67 12.57 4.23
N GLN A 112 -29.05 11.46 4.56
CA GLN A 112 -29.73 10.19 4.72
C GLN A 112 -30.53 10.18 6.02
N LEU A 113 -31.67 9.51 6.04
CA LEU A 113 -32.41 9.21 7.27
C LEU A 113 -32.04 7.80 7.70
N ALA A 114 -31.92 7.56 9.00
CA ALA A 114 -31.66 6.24 9.56
C ALA A 114 -32.78 5.25 9.22
N SER A 115 -34.02 5.75 9.08
CA SER A 115 -35.20 4.95 8.71
C SER A 115 -35.22 4.51 7.24
N ALA A 116 -34.41 5.11 6.38
CA ALA A 116 -34.38 4.81 4.95
C ALA A 116 -32.93 4.76 4.43
N PRO A 117 -32.14 3.75 4.85
CA PRO A 117 -30.76 3.68 4.43
C PRO A 117 -30.63 3.36 2.94
N ALA A 118 -29.76 4.07 2.23
CA ALA A 118 -29.53 3.91 0.80
C ALA A 118 -28.05 4.11 0.46
N GLY A 119 -27.56 3.34 -0.52
CA GLY A 119 -26.20 3.48 -1.04
C GLY A 119 -25.12 2.75 -0.21
N PRO A 120 -23.83 3.09 -0.44
CA PRO A 120 -22.69 2.37 0.14
C PRO A 120 -22.44 2.69 1.63
N VAL A 121 -23.02 3.79 2.13
CA VAL A 121 -22.98 4.18 3.54
C VAL A 121 -24.40 4.05 4.08
N ALA A 122 -24.58 3.30 5.15
CA ALA A 122 -25.85 3.15 5.84
C ALA A 122 -25.80 3.86 7.18
N VAL A 123 -26.53 4.97 7.31
CA VAL A 123 -26.77 5.60 8.62
C VAL A 123 -27.77 4.75 9.39
N GLN A 124 -27.49 4.46 10.66
CA GLN A 124 -28.25 3.49 11.46
C GLN A 124 -28.97 4.11 12.64
N VAL A 125 -28.30 4.97 13.40
CA VAL A 125 -28.89 5.60 14.59
C VAL A 125 -28.49 7.08 14.64
N SER A 126 -29.44 7.94 14.96
CA SER A 126 -29.21 9.37 15.18
C SER A 126 -29.70 9.72 16.59
N PHE A 127 -28.93 10.50 17.35
CA PHE A 127 -29.29 10.88 18.72
C PHE A 127 -28.68 12.24 19.09
N LYS A 128 -29.19 12.87 20.14
CA LYS A 128 -28.58 14.05 20.75
C LYS A 128 -27.65 13.60 21.87
N ALA A 129 -26.38 14.03 21.80
CA ALA A 129 -25.40 13.76 22.82
C ALA A 129 -25.62 14.62 24.07
N ARG A 130 -24.98 14.23 25.18
CA ARG A 130 -25.07 14.93 26.49
C ARG A 130 -24.58 16.38 26.42
N ASP A 131 -23.71 16.70 25.48
CA ASP A 131 -23.22 18.05 25.20
C ASP A 131 -24.11 18.84 24.23
N GLY A 132 -25.24 18.27 23.81
CA GLY A 132 -26.21 18.88 22.92
C GLY A 132 -25.96 18.67 21.43
N ARG A 133 -24.80 18.13 21.03
CA ARG A 133 -24.49 17.89 19.61
C ARG A 133 -25.32 16.75 19.04
N PHE A 134 -25.61 16.81 17.75
CA PHE A 134 -26.20 15.67 17.05
C PHE A 134 -25.12 14.64 16.71
N CYS A 135 -25.31 13.39 17.10
CA CYS A 135 -24.41 12.30 16.78
C CYS A 135 -25.14 11.23 15.98
N ARG A 136 -24.45 10.65 14.99
CA ARG A 136 -25.01 9.67 14.07
C ARG A 136 -24.04 8.51 13.84
N SER A 137 -24.53 7.29 13.94
CA SER A 137 -23.78 6.08 13.63
C SER A 137 -23.98 5.67 12.18
N PHE A 138 -22.92 5.12 11.58
CA PHE A 138 -22.93 4.68 10.19
C PHE A 138 -22.18 3.36 10.03
N SER A 139 -22.49 2.66 8.94
CA SER A 139 -21.77 1.48 8.49
C SER A 139 -21.51 1.54 6.99
N THR A 140 -20.44 0.88 6.56
CA THR A 140 -20.05 0.65 5.17
C THR A 140 -19.74 -0.83 5.00
N ALA A 141 -19.31 -1.25 3.80
CA ALA A 141 -18.88 -2.63 3.57
C ALA A 141 -17.64 -3.04 4.37
N ALA A 142 -16.79 -2.10 4.80
CA ALA A 142 -15.50 -2.39 5.43
C ALA A 142 -15.34 -1.79 6.84
N SER A 143 -16.23 -0.89 7.25
CA SER A 143 -16.09 -0.14 8.51
C SER A 143 -17.44 0.33 9.03
N ALA A 144 -17.48 0.62 10.33
CA ALA A 144 -18.59 1.29 10.98
C ALA A 144 -18.07 2.31 11.99
N GLY A 145 -18.86 3.33 12.30
CA GLY A 145 -18.40 4.40 13.17
C GLY A 145 -19.52 5.28 13.71
N LEU A 146 -19.11 6.22 14.56
CA LEU A 146 -19.92 7.25 15.18
C LEU A 146 -19.30 8.61 14.88
N ALA A 147 -20.12 9.54 14.38
CA ALA A 147 -19.71 10.92 14.15
C ALA A 147 -20.65 11.89 14.86
N CYS A 148 -20.11 13.00 15.37
CA CYS A 148 -20.89 14.08 15.98
C CYS A 148 -20.72 15.37 15.19
N ARG A 149 -21.82 16.13 15.09
CA ARG A 149 -21.88 17.40 14.37
C ARG A 149 -21.24 18.49 15.19
N GLU A 150 -20.22 19.12 14.62
CA GLU A 150 -19.51 20.24 15.22
C GLU A 150 -20.13 21.59 14.83
N ALA A 151 -19.76 22.64 15.56
CA ALA A 151 -20.31 23.99 15.38
C ALA A 151 -19.94 24.62 14.02
N ASP A 152 -18.81 24.22 13.44
CA ASP A 152 -18.36 24.60 12.10
C ASP A 152 -19.12 23.87 10.97
N GLY A 153 -20.01 22.94 11.33
CA GLY A 153 -20.78 22.13 10.40
C GLY A 153 -20.11 20.82 9.99
N ALA A 154 -18.90 20.53 10.47
CA ALA A 154 -18.20 19.29 10.18
C ALA A 154 -18.74 18.12 11.00
N TRP A 155 -18.57 16.89 10.49
CA TRP A 155 -18.87 15.66 11.20
C TRP A 155 -17.59 15.08 11.80
N ALA A 156 -17.35 15.28 13.08
CA ALA A 156 -16.19 14.73 13.77
C ALA A 156 -16.39 13.26 14.15
N LEU A 157 -15.50 12.39 13.69
CA LEU A 157 -15.46 10.97 14.03
C LEU A 157 -15.04 10.79 15.49
N GLN A 158 -15.92 10.17 16.27
CA GLN A 158 -15.69 9.84 17.69
C GLN A 158 -15.10 8.44 17.85
N GLN A 159 -15.59 7.50 17.05
CA GLN A 159 -15.12 6.12 17.04
C GLN A 159 -15.31 5.54 15.64
N VAL A 160 -14.31 4.80 15.15
CA VAL A 160 -14.40 3.99 13.93
C VAL A 160 -13.83 2.62 14.22
N ALA A 161 -14.45 1.59 13.67
CA ALA A 161 -13.98 0.22 13.73
C ALA A 161 -14.11 -0.44 12.35
N THR A 162 -13.12 -1.25 11.99
CA THR A 162 -13.20 -2.09 10.79
C THR A 162 -14.19 -3.22 11.02
N VAL A 163 -14.99 -3.52 10.00
CA VAL A 163 -15.92 -4.64 10.01
C VAL A 163 -15.34 -5.71 9.09
N ALA A 164 -15.19 -6.93 9.61
CA ALA A 164 -14.75 -8.05 8.80
C ALA A 164 -15.79 -8.34 7.71
N ALA A 165 -15.33 -8.57 6.48
CA ALA A 165 -16.21 -8.98 5.40
C ALA A 165 -16.89 -10.32 5.78
N PRO A 166 -18.22 -10.46 5.61
CA PRO A 166 -18.91 -11.69 5.97
C PRO A 166 -18.40 -12.85 5.11
N THR A 167 -17.78 -13.84 5.75
CA THR A 167 -17.36 -15.10 5.11
C THR A 167 -18.53 -16.09 5.11
N GLY A 168 -19.55 -15.86 4.27
CA GLY A 168 -20.69 -16.78 4.13
C GLY A 168 -21.98 -16.15 3.60
N GLY A 169 -22.82 -16.98 2.97
CA GLY A 169 -24.03 -16.59 2.20
C GLY A 169 -25.23 -16.10 3.01
N MET A 170 -25.08 -15.81 4.31
CA MET A 170 -26.11 -15.15 5.11
C MET A 170 -25.59 -13.80 5.59
N ARG A 171 -26.03 -12.74 4.92
CA ARG A 171 -25.86 -11.36 5.40
C ARG A 171 -26.76 -11.18 6.62
N GLN A 172 -26.19 -11.15 7.82
CA GLN A 172 -26.91 -10.63 8.99
C GLN A 172 -27.39 -9.22 8.65
N ALA A 173 -28.66 -8.92 8.97
CA ALA A 173 -29.22 -7.58 8.81
C ALA A 173 -28.23 -6.58 9.45
N ALA A 174 -27.92 -5.51 8.72
CA ALA A 174 -26.88 -4.55 9.09
C ALA A 174 -27.26 -3.79 10.37
N SER A 175 -27.08 -4.41 11.53
CA SER A 175 -27.45 -3.86 12.83
C SER A 175 -26.42 -4.10 13.93
N SER A 176 -25.38 -4.91 13.74
CA SER A 176 -24.29 -4.99 14.72
C SER A 176 -23.23 -3.94 14.40
N LEU A 177 -23.48 -2.72 14.86
CA LEU A 177 -22.37 -1.79 15.10
C LEU A 177 -21.32 -2.52 15.96
N PRO A 178 -20.02 -2.38 15.65
CA PRO A 178 -18.97 -3.02 16.45
C PRO A 178 -19.06 -2.61 17.93
N PRO A 179 -18.67 -3.49 18.87
CA PRO A 179 -18.81 -3.21 20.31
C PRO A 179 -18.21 -1.88 20.76
N GLY A 180 -17.07 -1.49 20.18
CA GLY A 180 -16.45 -0.19 20.47
C GLY A 180 -17.30 1.00 20.03
N VAL A 181 -18.03 0.89 18.92
CA VAL A 181 -18.94 1.94 18.44
C VAL A 181 -20.19 2.02 19.33
N LEU A 182 -20.75 0.87 19.74
CA LEU A 182 -21.86 0.81 20.68
C LEU A 182 -21.49 1.45 22.03
N ALA A 183 -20.34 1.09 22.58
CA ALA A 183 -19.85 1.68 23.84
C ALA A 183 -19.67 3.20 23.75
N ALA A 184 -19.17 3.71 22.61
CA ALA A 184 -19.04 5.15 22.37
C ALA A 184 -20.42 5.84 22.27
N MET A 185 -21.41 5.18 21.67
CA MET A 185 -22.78 5.68 21.65
C MET A 185 -23.36 5.77 23.06
N ASP A 186 -23.28 4.71 23.85
CA ASP A 186 -23.80 4.66 25.22
C ASP A 186 -23.17 5.73 26.12
N ALA A 187 -21.88 6.00 25.93
CA ALA A 187 -21.17 7.04 26.68
C ALA A 187 -21.64 8.46 26.36
N LEU A 188 -21.94 8.74 25.08
CA LEU A 188 -22.28 10.08 24.60
C LEU A 188 -23.78 10.37 24.62
N MET A 189 -24.62 9.34 24.52
CA MET A 189 -26.06 9.48 24.37
C MET A 189 -26.69 10.07 25.64
N ALA A 190 -27.54 11.07 25.46
CA ALA A 190 -28.25 11.74 26.56
C ALA A 190 -29.59 11.09 26.93
N GLY A 191 -30.18 10.34 26.00
CA GLY A 191 -31.52 9.78 26.11
C GLY A 191 -31.81 8.81 24.97
N GLU A 192 -33.04 8.78 24.46
CA GLU A 192 -33.39 7.88 23.35
C GLU A 192 -32.85 8.37 22.00
N ALA A 193 -32.75 7.45 21.05
CA ALA A 193 -32.49 7.79 19.65
C ALA A 193 -33.62 8.66 19.10
N LEU A 194 -33.29 9.52 18.14
CA LEU A 194 -34.27 10.33 17.42
C LEU A 194 -35.24 9.41 16.67
N ASN A 195 -36.53 9.69 16.80
CA ASN A 195 -37.52 9.08 15.94
C ASN A 195 -37.45 9.67 14.52
N ALA A 196 -38.22 9.10 13.58
CA ALA A 196 -38.17 9.50 12.17
C ALA A 196 -38.54 10.98 11.93
N GLU A 197 -39.49 11.53 12.70
CA GLU A 197 -39.92 12.93 12.55
C GLU A 197 -38.87 13.89 13.11
N GLN A 198 -38.32 13.59 14.28
CA GLN A 198 -37.23 14.35 14.90
C GLN A 198 -35.98 14.34 14.04
N GLU A 199 -35.64 13.18 13.47
CA GLU A 199 -34.50 13.04 12.57
C GLU A 199 -34.68 13.88 11.30
N LYS A 200 -35.87 13.84 10.70
CA LYS A 200 -36.21 14.66 9.53
C LYS A 200 -36.13 16.15 9.85
N ALA A 201 -36.67 16.58 10.98
CA ALA A 201 -36.61 17.97 11.42
C ALA A 201 -35.16 18.43 11.65
N ALA A 202 -34.34 17.61 12.31
CA ALA A 202 -32.92 17.91 12.54
C ALA A 202 -32.15 18.02 11.21
N ARG A 203 -32.42 17.13 10.26
CA ARG A 203 -31.85 17.18 8.91
C ARG A 203 -32.23 18.46 8.17
N ASP A 204 -33.52 18.78 8.15
CA ASP A 204 -34.03 19.94 7.42
C ASP A 204 -33.56 21.26 8.08
N ALA A 205 -33.25 21.25 9.38
CA ALA A 205 -32.58 22.33 10.10
C ALA A 205 -31.04 22.36 9.91
N GLY A 206 -30.47 21.42 9.17
CA GLY A 206 -29.03 21.33 8.89
C GLY A 206 -28.19 20.83 10.06
N TRP A 207 -28.78 20.04 10.97
CA TRP A 207 -28.11 19.42 12.12
C TRP A 207 -27.43 20.39 13.10
N LYS A 208 -27.91 21.63 13.21
CA LYS A 208 -27.36 22.63 14.14
C LYS A 208 -27.57 22.17 15.60
N PRO A 209 -26.52 22.16 16.47
CA PRO A 209 -26.61 21.71 17.87
C PRO A 209 -27.70 22.41 18.71
#